data_AF-A0A9P2C2F1-F1
#
_entry.id   AF-A0A9P2C2F1-F1
#
_cell.length_a   1.000
_cell.length_b   1.000
_cell.length_c   1.000
_cell.angle_alpha   90.00
_cell.angle_beta   90.00
_cell.angle_gamma   90.00
#
_symmetry.space_group_name_H-M   'P 1'
#
loop_
_entity.id
_entity.type
_entity.pdbx_description
1 polymer ?
#
loop_
_entity_poly.entity_id
_entity_poly.type
_entity_poly.pdbx_seq_one_letter_code
_entity_poly.pdbx_strand_id
1 'polypeptide(L)'
;MAGNAKPERLQRNKDIRFLCNILHNKYFVDISRLARALNMQRQYYYDFVRGDRDLLYPNLYKIESFIFDLYETILEQEMEMNGLVLESTDERETELNL
;
A
#
# COMPACT_ATOMS: atom_id res chain seq x y z
N MET A 1 20.61 0.37 -19.99
CA MET A 1 20.73 -0.19 -18.63
C MET A 1 19.37 -0.03 -17.95
N ALA A 2 18.49 -1.02 -18.10
CA ALA A 2 17.16 -0.99 -17.49
C ALA A 2 17.33 -1.31 -16.00
N GLY A 3 17.16 -0.29 -15.14
CA GLY A 3 17.26 -0.47 -13.70
C GLY A 3 16.23 -1.49 -13.23
N ASN A 4 16.71 -2.53 -12.56
CA ASN A 4 15.90 -3.49 -11.81
C ASN A 4 14.98 -2.72 -10.86
N ALA A 5 13.73 -2.48 -11.25
CA ALA A 5 12.67 -2.29 -10.27
C ALA A 5 12.53 -3.62 -9.53
N LYS A 6 13.18 -3.70 -8.37
CA LYS A 6 13.35 -4.90 -7.54
C LYS A 6 12.01 -5.65 -7.38
N PRO A 7 11.94 -6.99 -7.55
CA PRO A 7 10.74 -7.83 -7.36
C PRO A 7 9.94 -7.49 -6.09
N GLU A 8 10.66 -7.08 -5.06
CA GLU A 8 10.21 -6.47 -3.83
C GLU A 8 9.15 -5.36 -3.97
N ARG A 9 9.34 -4.39 -4.90
CA ARG A 9 8.37 -3.30 -5.11
C ARG A 9 7.07 -3.82 -5.70
N LEU A 10 7.14 -4.80 -6.60
CA LEU A 10 5.95 -5.42 -7.19
C LEU A 10 5.20 -6.20 -6.12
N GLN A 11 5.91 -6.90 -5.23
CA GLN A 11 5.30 -7.57 -4.10
C GLN A 11 4.63 -6.57 -3.14
N ARG A 12 5.33 -5.51 -2.73
CA ARG A 12 4.76 -4.46 -1.87
C ARG A 12 3.53 -3.80 -2.50
N ASN A 13 3.52 -3.57 -3.82
CA ASN A 13 2.32 -3.10 -4.52
C ASN A 13 1.14 -4.06 -4.36
N LYS A 14 1.36 -5.37 -4.49
CA LYS A 14 0.32 -6.38 -4.29
C LYS A 14 -0.18 -6.39 -2.85
N ASP A 15 0.73 -6.33 -1.89
CA ASP A 15 0.39 -6.41 -0.46
C ASP A 15 -0.40 -5.17 -0.02
N ILE A 16 0.07 -3.97 -0.34
CA ILE A 16 -0.64 -2.73 0.02
C ILE A 16 -1.98 -2.62 -0.73
N ARG A 17 -2.05 -3.09 -1.99
CA ARG A 17 -3.31 -3.17 -2.73
C ARG A 17 -4.30 -4.12 -2.05
N PHE A 18 -3.83 -5.27 -1.57
CA PHE A 18 -4.66 -6.22 -0.86
C PHE A 18 -5.26 -5.59 0.40
N LEU A 19 -4.43 -4.90 1.20
CA LEU A 19 -4.89 -4.17 2.39
C LEU A 19 -5.91 -3.07 2.05
N CYS A 20 -5.67 -2.28 1.01
CA CYS A 20 -6.64 -1.28 0.55
C CYS A 20 -7.98 -1.93 0.16
N ASN A 21 -7.94 -3.08 -0.53
CA ASN A 21 -9.15 -3.81 -0.91
C ASN A 21 -9.92 -4.33 0.31
N ILE A 22 -9.23 -4.76 1.38
CA ILE A 22 -9.88 -5.12 2.65
C ILE A 22 -10.63 -3.92 3.24
N LEU A 23 -9.96 -2.77 3.34
CA LEU A 23 -10.59 -1.55 3.86
C LEU A 23 -11.84 -1.16 3.07
N HIS A 24 -11.78 -1.25 1.73
CA HIS A 24 -12.91 -0.89 0.87
C HIS A 24 -14.04 -1.91 0.88
N ASN A 25 -13.73 -3.19 0.80
CA ASN A 25 -14.74 -4.24 0.56
C ASN A 25 -15.32 -4.81 1.85
N LYS A 26 -14.50 -4.93 2.91
CA LYS A 26 -14.90 -5.52 4.19
C LYS A 26 -15.30 -4.47 5.21
N TYR A 27 -14.56 -3.37 5.26
CA TYR A 27 -14.77 -2.28 6.24
C TYR A 27 -15.49 -1.07 5.66
N PHE A 28 -15.90 -1.12 4.40
CA PHE A 28 -16.68 -0.07 3.73
C PHE A 28 -16.05 1.32 3.79
N VAL A 29 -14.72 1.39 3.86
CA VAL A 29 -13.99 2.65 3.79
C VAL A 29 -14.15 3.23 2.37
N ASP A 30 -14.57 4.48 2.26
CA ASP A 30 -14.86 5.08 0.95
C ASP A 30 -13.57 5.40 0.17
N ILE A 31 -13.48 4.87 -1.05
CA ILE A 31 -12.33 5.04 -1.95
C ILE A 31 -12.05 6.50 -2.34
N SER A 32 -13.11 7.30 -2.49
CA SER A 32 -12.99 8.71 -2.87
C SER A 32 -12.51 9.55 -1.69
N ARG A 33 -12.96 9.22 -0.47
CA ARG A 33 -12.53 9.89 0.76
C ARG A 33 -11.06 9.59 1.06
N LEU A 34 -10.62 8.33 0.92
CA LEU A 34 -9.19 7.99 1.07
C LEU A 34 -8.33 8.69 0.04
N ALA A 35 -8.68 8.65 -1.25
CA ALA A 35 -7.92 9.35 -2.29
C ALA A 35 -7.80 10.85 -2.00
N ARG A 36 -8.89 11.48 -1.53
CA ARG A 36 -8.89 12.90 -1.16
C ARG A 36 -8.00 13.18 0.05
N ALA A 37 -8.06 12.34 1.09
CA ALA A 37 -7.24 12.51 2.29
C ALA A 37 -5.74 12.33 1.99
N LEU A 38 -5.41 11.41 1.08
CA LEU A 38 -4.07 11.21 0.54
C LEU A 38 -3.62 12.33 -0.42
N ASN A 39 -4.47 13.31 -0.72
CA ASN A 39 -4.20 14.35 -1.72
C ASN A 39 -3.80 13.75 -3.09
N MET A 40 -4.48 12.66 -3.48
CA MET A 40 -4.27 11.92 -4.71
C MET A 40 -5.48 12.08 -5.64
N GLN A 41 -5.24 12.07 -6.96
CA GLN A 41 -6.33 12.03 -7.91
C GLN A 41 -7.14 10.74 -7.71
N ARG A 42 -8.47 10.86 -7.61
CA ARG A 42 -9.37 9.72 -7.37
C ARG A 42 -9.11 8.56 -8.33
N GLN A 43 -9.02 8.84 -9.63
CA GLN A 43 -8.78 7.81 -10.64
C GLN A 43 -7.43 7.11 -10.44
N TYR A 44 -6.38 7.85 -10.07
CA TYR A 44 -5.05 7.29 -9.87
C TYR A 44 -4.98 6.32 -8.69
N TYR A 45 -5.65 6.66 -7.57
CA TYR A 45 -5.80 5.73 -6.44
C TYR A 45 -6.69 4.53 -6.80
N TYR A 46 -7.77 4.77 -7.54
CA TYR A 46 -8.68 3.73 -8.00
C TYR A 46 -8.01 2.68 -8.89
N ASP A 47 -7.24 3.12 -9.89
CA ASP A 47 -6.46 2.25 -10.78
C ASP A 47 -5.48 1.38 -9.97
N PHE A 48 -4.87 1.95 -8.93
CA PHE A 48 -3.99 1.21 -8.03
C PHE A 48 -4.74 0.12 -7.25
N VAL A 49 -5.86 0.47 -6.60
CA VAL A 49 -6.66 -0.48 -5.80
C VAL A 49 -7.18 -1.63 -6.66
N ARG A 50 -7.59 -1.36 -7.90
CA ARG A 50 -8.04 -2.38 -8.87
C ARG A 50 -6.92 -3.23 -9.46
N GLY A 51 -5.68 -2.76 -9.37
CA GLY A 51 -4.53 -3.42 -9.98
C GLY A 51 -4.31 -3.14 -11.45
N ASP A 52 -4.96 -2.10 -11.98
CA ASP A 52 -4.70 -1.54 -13.30
C ASP A 52 -3.37 -0.76 -13.33
N ARG A 53 -2.83 -0.42 -12.15
CA ARG A 53 -1.59 0.36 -12.00
C ARG A 53 -0.76 -0.07 -10.79
N ASP A 54 0.54 -0.17 -10.99
CA ASP A 54 1.53 -0.21 -9.92
C ASP A 54 2.11 1.19 -9.63
N LEU A 55 2.47 1.41 -8.36
CA LEU A 55 2.99 2.65 -7.84
C LEU A 55 4.49 2.58 -7.60
N LEU A 56 5.15 3.72 -7.76
CA LEU A 56 6.52 3.92 -7.31
C LEU A 56 6.55 4.16 -5.80
N TYR A 57 7.69 3.86 -5.17
CA TYR A 57 7.87 3.91 -3.72
C TYR A 57 7.33 5.16 -3.03
N PRO A 58 7.53 6.41 -3.52
CA PRO A 58 7.02 7.59 -2.83
C PRO A 58 5.50 7.57 -2.63
N ASN A 59 4.74 7.16 -3.66
CA ASN A 59 3.29 7.08 -3.58
C ASN A 59 2.81 5.82 -2.85
N LEU A 60 3.54 4.71 -3.01
CA LEU A 60 3.22 3.46 -2.32
C LEU A 60 3.37 3.60 -0.81
N TYR A 61 4.50 4.16 -0.35
CA TYR A 61 4.74 4.44 1.07
C TYR A 61 3.77 5.45 1.62
N LYS A 62 3.43 6.49 0.85
CA LYS A 62 2.40 7.45 1.26
C LYS A 62 1.07 6.78 1.57
N ILE A 63 0.63 5.84 0.72
CA ILE A 63 -0.61 5.09 0.96
C ILE A 63 -0.44 4.20 2.19
N GLU A 64 0.64 3.42 2.24
CA GLU A 64 0.93 2.50 3.32
C GLU A 64 0.93 3.21 4.69
N SER A 65 1.78 4.21 4.88
CA SER A 65 1.85 4.95 6.15
C SER A 65 0.50 5.54 6.54
N PHE A 66 -0.27 6.05 5.58
CA PHE A 66 -1.58 6.63 5.85
C PHE A 66 -2.63 5.60 6.29
N ILE A 67 -2.68 4.44 5.63
CA ILE A 67 -3.66 3.40 6.02
C ILE A 67 -3.29 2.75 7.34
N PHE A 68 -2.00 2.60 7.65
CA PHE A 68 -1.55 2.11 8.95
C PHE A 68 -1.83 3.13 10.06
N ASP A 69 -1.53 4.42 9.87
CA ASP A 69 -1.84 5.47 10.86
C ASP A 69 -3.32 5.47 11.29
N LEU A 70 -4.24 5.17 10.38
CA LEU A 70 -5.68 5.16 10.66
C LEU A 70 -6.24 3.80 11.09
N TYR A 71 -5.67 2.71 10.58
CA TYR A 71 -6.30 1.39 10.63
C TYR A 71 -5.35 0.26 11.06
N GLU A 72 -4.18 0.57 11.62
CA GLU A 72 -3.15 -0.40 12.02
C GLU A 72 -3.74 -1.62 12.72
N THR A 73 -4.47 -1.45 13.82
CA THR A 73 -5.04 -2.58 14.59
C THR A 73 -5.93 -3.50 13.75
N ILE A 74 -6.70 -2.95 12.80
CA ILE A 74 -7.56 -3.74 11.92
C ILE A 74 -6.72 -4.43 10.85
N LEU A 75 -5.75 -3.73 10.27
CA LEU A 75 -4.88 -4.26 9.23
C LEU A 75 -3.98 -5.37 9.76
N GLU A 76 -3.45 -5.26 10.98
CA GLU A 76 -2.64 -6.31 11.62
C GLU A 76 -3.42 -7.61 11.79
N GLN A 77 -4.67 -7.53 12.28
CA GLN A 77 -5.53 -8.72 12.41
C GLN A 77 -5.82 -9.36 11.05
N GLU A 78 -6.10 -8.55 10.04
CA GLU A 78 -6.34 -9.03 8.69
C GLU A 78 -5.08 -9.64 8.07
N MET A 79 -3.92 -9.07 8.34
CA MET A 79 -2.64 -9.62 7.92
C MET A 79 -2.40 -11.00 8.53
N GLU A 80 -2.61 -11.14 9.84
CA GLU A 80 -2.50 -12.42 10.54
C GLU A 80 -3.48 -13.47 9.95
N MET A 81 -4.74 -13.09 9.79
CA MET A 81 -5.78 -13.98 9.27
C MET A 81 -5.53 -14.45 7.82
N ASN A 82 -4.89 -13.62 7.00
CA ASN A 82 -4.62 -13.90 5.60
C ASN A 82 -3.18 -14.37 5.33
N GLY A 83 -2.36 -14.54 6.38
CA GLY A 83 -0.96 -14.96 6.25
C GLY A 83 -0.08 -13.95 5.50
N LEU A 84 -0.40 -12.66 5.59
CA LEU A 84 0.37 -11.57 4.97
C LEU A 84 1.44 -11.08 5.94
N VAL A 85 2.69 -11.01 5.48
CA VAL A 85 3.81 -10.44 6.24
C VAL A 85 4.34 -9.24 5.47
N LEU A 86 4.28 -8.06 6.08
CA LEU A 86 4.98 -6.89 5.58
C LEU A 86 6.31 -6.77 6.32
N GLU A 87 7.42 -6.83 5.59
CA GLU A 87 8.71 -6.44 6.13
C GLU A 87 8.63 -4.95 6.55
N SER A 88 9.11 -4.64 7.75
CA SER A 88 9.15 -3.27 8.26
C SER A 88 9.97 -2.38 7.34
N THR A 89 9.46 -1.18 7.09
CA THR A 89 10.15 -0.17 6.27
C THR A 89 11.49 0.28 6.86
N ASP A 90 11.68 0.15 8.18
CA ASP A 90 12.90 0.53 8.89
C ASP A 90 14.14 -0.27 8.43
N GLU A 91 13.96 -1.49 7.93
CA GLU A 91 15.08 -2.27 7.41
C GLU A 91 15.55 -1.78 6.03
N ARG A 92 14.70 -1.08 5.27
CA ARG A 92 14.97 -0.66 3.88
C ARG A 92 15.58 0.74 3.74
N GLU A 93 15.44 1.61 4.75
CA GLU A 93 16.19 2.88 4.78
C GLU A 93 17.71 2.65 4.88
N THR A 94 18.13 1.51 5.42
CA THR A 94 19.54 1.12 5.53
C THR A 94 20.15 0.72 4.17
N GLU A 95 19.35 0.15 3.26
CA GLU A 95 19.85 -0.28 1.94
C GLU A 95 19.88 0.81 0.87
N LEU A 96 19.15 1.92 1.06
CA LEU A 96 19.13 3.04 0.11
C LEU A 96 20.10 4.18 0.49
N ASN A 97 20.71 4.10 1.67
CA ASN A 97 21.72 5.05 2.18
C ASN A 97 23.15 4.47 2.24
N LEU A 98 23.42 3.32 1.59
CA LEU A 98 24.76 2.70 1.46
C LEU A 98 25.13 2.47 -0.01
#